data_AF-A0A9E2ZB32-F1
#
_entry.id   AF-A0A9E2ZB32-F1
#
_cell.length_a   1.000
_cell.length_b   1.000
_cell.length_c   1.000
_cell.angle_alpha   90.00
_cell.angle_beta   90.00
_cell.angle_gamma   90.00
#
_symmetry.space_group_name_H-M   'P 1'
#
loop_
_entity.id
_entity.type
_entity.pdbx_description
1 polymer ?
#
loop_
_entity_poly.entity_id
_entity_poly.type
_entity_poly.pdbx_seq_one_letter_code
_entity_poly.pdbx_strand_id
1 'polypeptide(L)' 'MATQPAEVGAKEVHQTVFVDSFTNGLLGPEVAMLGPVANGGHIVWNSTPGCWGPMITPAIRGGHEVSQ' A
#
# COMPACT_ATOMS: atom_id res chain seq x y z
N MET A 1 3.71 -25.05 -1.85
CA MET A 1 4.63 -23.90 -1.67
C MET A 1 4.46 -23.42 -0.24
N ALA A 2 5.52 -23.46 0.58
CA ALA A 2 5.48 -22.98 1.96
C ALA A 2 5.64 -21.46 1.95
N THR A 3 4.62 -20.72 2.37
CA THR A 3 4.73 -19.28 2.62
C THR A 3 5.46 -19.10 3.95
N GLN A 4 6.67 -18.58 3.90
CA GLN A 4 7.41 -18.21 5.11
C GLN A 4 6.69 -17.04 5.79
N PRO A 5 6.54 -17.02 7.12
CA PRO A 5 5.93 -15.89 7.82
C PRO A 5 6.78 -14.63 7.59
N ALA A 6 6.15 -13.54 7.18
CA ALA A 6 6.81 -12.24 7.14
C ALA A 6 7.20 -11.84 8.58
N GLU A 7 8.48 -11.53 8.80
CA GLU A 7 8.93 -11.00 10.09
C GLU A 7 8.26 -9.64 10.34
N VAL A 8 7.32 -9.60 11.29
CA VAL A 8 6.72 -8.36 11.77
C VAL A 8 7.69 -7.73 12.76
N GLY A 9 8.68 -7.00 12.23
CA GLY A 9 9.51 -6.13 13.05
C GLY A 9 8.60 -5.19 13.86
N ALA A 10 8.95 -4.94 15.12
CA ALA A 10 8.20 -4.08 16.04
C ALA A 10 8.15 -2.63 15.54
N LYS A 11 7.30 -2.36 14.56
CA LYS A 11 6.95 -1.02 14.09
C LYS A 11 5.93 -0.41 15.04
N GLU A 12 5.99 0.91 15.17
CA GLU A 12 5.03 1.70 15.93
C GLU A 12 3.60 1.40 15.45
N VAL A 13 2.68 1.17 16.38
CA VAL A 13 1.28 0.84 16.07
C VAL A 13 0.48 2.13 15.96
N HIS A 14 -0.22 2.32 14.84
CA HIS A 14 -0.97 3.53 14.57
C HIS A 14 -2.48 3.32 14.74
N GLN A 15 -3.18 4.32 15.30
CA GLN A 15 -4.65 4.34 15.35
C GLN A 15 -5.28 4.66 13.99
N THR A 16 -4.61 5.48 13.19
CA THR A 16 -5.02 5.80 11.82
C THR A 16 -3.79 5.85 10.93
N VAL A 17 -3.85 5.17 9.79
CA VAL A 17 -2.84 5.23 8.74
C VAL A 17 -3.44 5.92 7.52
N PHE A 18 -2.74 6.95 7.04
CA PHE A 18 -3.05 7.63 5.79
C PHE A 18 -2.17 7.08 4.68
N VAL A 19 -2.79 6.66 3.59
CA VAL A 19 -2.12 6.07 2.44
C VAL A 19 -2.27 7.03 1.26
N ASP A 20 -1.19 7.74 0.96
CA ASP A 20 -1.12 8.76 -0.10
C ASP A 20 -0.07 8.44 -1.17
N SER A 21 0.59 7.29 -1.05
CA SER A 21 1.60 6.79 -1.97
C SER A 21 1.09 5.60 -2.79
N PHE A 22 1.74 5.33 -3.91
CA PHE A 22 1.41 4.21 -4.80
C PHE A 22 2.62 3.29 -4.96
N THR A 23 2.38 2.01 -5.25
CA THR A 23 3.40 0.96 -5.38
C THR A 23 4.41 1.18 -6.50
N ASN A 24 4.17 2.17 -7.37
CA ASN A 24 4.95 2.50 -8.54
C ASN A 24 5.12 1.28 -9.48
N GLY A 25 4.08 0.45 -9.55
CA GLY A 25 4.04 -0.78 -10.34
C GLY A 25 4.72 -2.02 -9.73
N LEU A 26 5.25 -1.94 -8.50
CA LEU A 26 5.90 -3.07 -7.82
C LEU A 26 5.25 -3.39 -6.47
N LEU A 27 4.69 -4.59 -6.33
CA LEU A 27 4.17 -5.10 -5.06
C LEU A 27 4.97 -6.35 -4.66
N GLY A 28 5.45 -6.38 -3.42
CA GLY A 28 6.20 -7.52 -2.91
C GLY A 28 6.51 -7.40 -1.41
N PRO A 29 6.95 -8.48 -0.77
CA PRO A 29 7.28 -8.48 0.66
C PRO A 29 8.46 -7.57 1.00
N GLU A 30 9.32 -7.31 0.02
CA GLU A 30 10.51 -6.45 0.17
C GLU A 30 10.16 -4.95 0.14
N VAL A 31 8.91 -4.62 -0.21
CA VAL A 31 8.42 -3.24 -0.31
C VAL A 31 8.05 -2.74 1.09
N ALA A 32 8.48 -1.54 1.44
CA ALA A 32 8.26 -0.98 2.77
C ALA A 32 6.77 -0.75 3.05
N MET A 33 6.25 -1.41 4.09
CA MET A 33 4.90 -1.16 4.62
C MET A 33 4.88 0.07 5.52
N LEU A 34 3.82 0.88 5.46
CA LEU A 34 3.66 2.08 6.29
C LEU A 34 3.65 1.79 7.80
N GLY A 35 3.09 0.65 8.20
CA GLY A 35 3.11 0.22 9.60
C GLY A 35 1.87 -0.59 9.99
N PRO A 36 1.87 -1.20 11.18
CA PRO A 36 0.72 -1.89 11.72
C PRO A 36 -0.36 -0.91 12.18
N VAL A 37 -1.61 -1.29 12.00
CA VAL A 37 -2.78 -0.56 12.50
C VAL A 37 -3.29 -1.24 13.76
N ALA A 38 -3.66 -0.45 14.77
CA ALA A 38 -4.25 -0.96 16.00
C ALA A 38 -5.56 -1.71 15.72
N ASN A 39 -5.91 -2.68 16.57
CA ASN A 39 -7.24 -3.28 16.53
C ASN A 39 -8.32 -2.19 16.74
N GLY A 40 -9.30 -2.13 15.84
CA GLY A 40 -10.32 -1.06 15.81
C GLY A 40 -9.83 0.28 15.24
N GLY A 41 -8.60 0.36 14.73
CA GLY A 41 -8.07 1.52 14.03
C GLY A 41 -8.60 1.66 12.60
N HIS A 42 -8.19 2.74 11.92
CA HIS A 42 -8.68 3.10 10.59
C HIS A 42 -7.56 3.19 9.56
N ILE A 43 -7.91 2.87 8.31
CA ILE A 43 -7.07 3.13 7.15
C ILE A 43 -7.83 4.09 6.25
N VAL A 44 -7.20 5.20 5.91
CA VAL A 44 -7.74 6.18 4.96
C VAL A 44 -6.80 6.18 3.77
N TRP A 45 -7.28 5.79 2.60
CA TRP A 45 -6.47 5.72 1.40
C TRP A 45 -7.07 6.52 0.25
N ASN A 46 -6.19 7.10 -0.56
CA ASN A 46 -6.56 7.63 -1.87
C ASN A 46 -6.33 6.55 -2.93
N SER A 47 -7.41 6.09 -3.56
CA SER A 47 -7.33 5.09 -4.63
C SER A 47 -6.84 5.70 -5.95
N THR A 48 -6.17 4.90 -6.77
CA THR A 48 -5.91 5.21 -8.17
C THR A 48 -7.21 5.28 -8.96
N PRO A 49 -7.28 6.01 -10.09
CA PRO A 49 -8.50 6.10 -10.90
C PRO A 49 -8.71 4.85 -11.78
N GLY A 50 -8.43 3.66 -11.22
CA GLY A 50 -8.62 2.35 -11.83
C GLY A 50 -7.76 2.12 -13.07
N CYS A 51 -8.27 1.30 -14.00
CA CYS A 51 -7.58 0.93 -15.24
C CYS A 51 -7.20 2.12 -16.13
N TRP A 52 -7.83 3.27 -15.92
CA TRP A 52 -7.55 4.52 -16.61
C TRP A 52 -6.48 5.38 -15.93
N GLY A 53 -5.88 4.88 -14.85
CA GLY A 53 -4.76 5.47 -14.10
C GLY A 53 -3.77 6.25 -14.97
N PRO A 54 -3.04 5.56 -15.85
CA PRO A 54 -2.03 6.19 -16.71
C PRO A 54 -2.59 7.17 -17.75
N MET A 55 -3.87 7.03 -18.11
CA MET A 55 -4.52 7.90 -19.10
C MET A 55 -4.99 9.23 -18.48
N ILE A 56 -5.43 9.21 -17.23
CA ILE A 56 -5.90 10.41 -16.51
C ILE A 56 -4.75 11.09 -15.77
N THR A 57 -3.87 10.30 -15.14
CA THR A 57 -2.77 10.77 -14.30
C THR A 57 -1.45 10.18 -14.81
N PRO A 58 -0.69 10.89 -15.66
CA PRO A 58 0.51 10.34 -16.31
C PRO A 58 1.63 9.88 -15.35
N ALA A 59 1.62 10.32 -14.10
CA ALA A 59 2.55 9.85 -13.07
C ALA A 59 2.26 8.40 -12.60
N ILE A 60 1.05 7.89 -12.85
CA ILE A 60 0.67 6.51 -12.54
C ILE A 60 1.21 5.59 -13.65
N ARG A 61 1.94 4.53 -13.27
CA ARG A 61 2.66 3.67 -14.23
C ARG A 61 1.81 2.59 -14.86
N GLY A 62 0.73 2.17 -14.21
CA GLY A 62 -0.12 1.09 -14.72
C GLY A 62 -1.59 1.23 -14.34
N GLY A 63 -2.47 0.58 -15.11
CA GLY A 63 -3.90 0.47 -14.78
C GLY A 63 -4.20 -0.44 -13.57
N HIS A 64 -3.19 -1.15 -13.06
CA HIS A 64 -3.26 -2.00 -11.86
C HIS A 64 -2.46 -1.41 -10.69
N GLU A 65 -2.24 -0.10 -10.69
CA GLU A 65 -1.54 0.61 -9.63
C GLU A 65 -2.34 0.56 -8.31
N VAL A 66 -1.66 0.31 -7.19
CA VAL A 66 -2.26 0.10 -5.86
C VAL A 66 -1.68 1.11 -4.86
N SER A 67 -2.49 1.54 -3.89
CA SER A 67 -2.05 2.40 -2.80
C SER A 67 -1.13 1.63 -1.82
N GLN A 68 -0.04 2.27 -1.38
CA GLN A 68 1.01 1.71 -0.51
C GLN A 68 1.12 2.46 0.80
#